data_AF-A0A5N9E532-F1
#
_entry.id   AF-A0A5N9E532-F1
#
_cell.length_a   1.000
_cell.length_b   1.000
_cell.length_c   1.000
_cell.angle_alpha   90.00
_cell.angle_beta   90.00
_cell.angle_gamma   90.00
#
_symmetry.space_group_name_H-M   'P 1'
#
loop_
_entity.id
_entity.type
_entity.pdbx_description
1 polymer ?
#
loop_
_entity_poly.entity_id
_entity_poly.type
_entity_poly.pdbx_seq_one_letter_code
_entity_poly.pdbx_strand_id
1 'polypeptide(L)' 'MTKQKKVVIIGGGLGGLSTAINLLDSNFEVTIIEKNKNLGGKMNI' A
#
# COMPACT_ATOMS: atom_id res chain seq x y z
N MET A 1 -0.26 -17.86 -17.89
CA MET A 1 0.14 -16.96 -16.79
C MET A 1 -0.82 -15.79 -16.74
N THR A 2 -1.72 -15.74 -15.75
CA THR A 2 -2.62 -14.60 -15.55
C THR A 2 -1.82 -13.40 -15.06
N LYS A 3 -1.86 -12.29 -15.79
CA LYS A 3 -1.12 -11.07 -15.48
C LYS A 3 -1.62 -10.50 -14.14
N GLN A 4 -0.74 -10.32 -13.16
CA GLN A 4 -1.08 -9.68 -11.89
C GLN A 4 -1.56 -8.24 -12.18
N LYS A 5 -2.69 -7.86 -11.57
CA LYS A 5 -3.22 -6.51 -11.70
C LYS A 5 -2.39 -5.57 -10.82
N LYS A 6 -2.04 -4.39 -11.36
CA LYS A 6 -1.25 -3.39 -10.65
C LYS A 6 -2.17 -2.40 -9.93
N VAL A 7 -1.83 -2.05 -8.70
CA VAL A 7 -2.56 -1.09 -7.87
C VAL A 7 -1.58 -0.07 -7.29
N VAL A 8 -1.97 1.20 -7.32
CA VAL A 8 -1.23 2.28 -6.68
C VAL A 8 -2.05 2.84 -5.54
N ILE A 9 -1.46 2.90 -4.35
CA ILE A 9 -2.07 3.46 -3.13
C ILE A 9 -1.36 4.76 -2.81
N ILE A 10 -2.13 5.85 -2.67
CA ILE A 10 -1.61 7.16 -2.26
C ILE A 10 -1.84 7.34 -0.76
N GLY A 11 -0.77 7.39 0.02
CA GLY A 11 -0.77 7.48 1.47
C GLY A 11 -0.37 6.16 2.14
N GLY A 12 0.74 6.15 2.87
CA GLY A 12 1.30 5.04 3.64
C GLY A 12 0.93 5.09 5.13
N GLY A 13 -0.26 5.60 5.46
CA GLY A 13 -0.82 5.50 6.81
C GLY A 13 -1.42 4.11 7.10
N LEU A 14 -1.98 3.92 8.30
CA LEU A 14 -2.65 2.67 8.73
C LEU A 14 -3.60 2.08 7.67
N GLY A 15 -4.51 2.91 7.16
CA GLY A 15 -5.50 2.47 6.17
C GLY A 15 -4.85 2.04 4.86
N GLY A 16 -3.86 2.81 4.38
CA GLY A 16 -3.14 2.48 3.14
C GLY A 16 -2.33 1.19 3.25
N LEU A 17 -1.62 1.01 4.38
CA LEU A 17 -0.87 -0.21 4.67
C LEU A 17 -1.77 -1.43 4.82
N SER A 18 -2.88 -1.31 5.56
CA SER A 18 -3.85 -2.40 5.71
C SER A 18 -4.48 -2.78 4.37
N THR A 19 -4.79 -1.80 3.53
CA THR A 19 -5.30 -2.04 2.16
C THR A 19 -4.25 -2.75 1.30
N ALA A 20 -2.97 -2.35 1.41
CA ALA A 20 -1.88 -2.98 0.68
C ALA A 20 -1.73 -4.46 1.03
N ILE A 21 -1.82 -4.82 2.31
CA ILE A 21 -1.74 -6.22 2.77
C ILE A 21 -2.85 -7.06 2.13
N ASN A 22 -4.10 -6.60 2.20
CA ASN A 22 -5.24 -7.32 1.60
C ASN A 22 -5.09 -7.51 0.08
N LEU A 23 -4.53 -6.51 -0.61
CA LEU A 23 -4.30 -6.58 -2.06
C LEU A 23 -3.15 -7.50 -2.42
N LEU A 24 -2.07 -7.53 -1.63
CA LEU A 24 -0.98 -8.48 -1.80
C LEU A 24 -1.47 -9.93 -1.61
N ASP A 25 -2.29 -10.18 -0.59
CA ASP A 25 -2.91 -11.50 -0.36
C ASP A 25 -3.84 -11.91 -1.52
N SER A 26 -4.45 -10.92 -2.18
CA SER A 26 -5.29 -11.12 -3.36
C SER A 26 -4.50 -11.18 -4.68
N ASN A 27 -3.17 -11.30 -4.61
CA ASN A 27 -2.26 -11.48 -5.75
C ASN A 27 -2.23 -10.27 -6.71
N PHE A 28 -2.25 -9.07 -6.14
CA PHE A 28 -2.03 -7.81 -6.84
C PHE A 28 -0.58 -7.32 -6.65
N GLU A 29 -0.06 -6.63 -7.67
CA GLU A 29 1.20 -5.88 -7.58
C GLU A 29 0.90 -4.50 -7.00
N VAL A 30 1.32 -4.22 -5.77
CA VAL A 30 0.97 -2.99 -5.05
C VAL A 30 2.16 -2.05 -4.94
N THR A 31 1.96 -0.78 -5.31
CA THR A 31 2.89 0.32 -5.08
C THR A 31 2.26 1.33 -4.13
N ILE A 32 2.95 1.69 -3.05
CA ILE A 32 2.50 2.73 -2.12
C ILE A 32 3.33 3.99 -2.35
N ILE A 33 2.67 5.14 -2.46
CA ILE A 33 3.30 6.45 -2.56
C ILE A 33 2.95 7.23 -1.29
N GLU A 34 3.97 7.50 -0.47
CA GLU A 34 3.85 8.31 0.74
C GLU A 34 4.64 9.61 0.55
N LYS A 35 4.05 10.72 1.00
CA LYS A 35 4.69 12.04 0.94
C LYS A 35 5.79 12.17 1.99
N ASN A 36 5.58 11.58 3.16
CA ASN A 36 6.50 11.64 4.28
C ASN A 36 7.68 10.69 4.08
N LYS A 37 8.77 10.94 4.81
CA LYS A 37 9.95 10.07 4.80
C LYS A 37 9.67 8.70 5.43
N ASN A 38 8.73 8.65 6.39
CA ASN A 38 8.36 7.47 7.14
C ASN A 38 6.93 7.03 6.78
N LEU A 39 6.69 5.73 6.86
CA LEU A 39 5.34 5.15 6.84
C LEU A 39 4.67 5.33 8.21
N GLY A 40 3.34 5.22 8.26
CA GLY A 40 2.55 5.34 9.49
C GLY A 40 1.60 6.55 9.50
N GLY A 41 1.78 7.50 8.58
CA GLY A 41 0.89 8.67 8.44
C GLY A 41 0.86 9.50 9.72
N LYS A 42 -0.30 9.58 10.38
CA LYS A 42 -0.46 10.30 11.66
C LYS A 42 0.11 9.56 12.87
N MET A 43 0.40 8.27 12.74
CA MET A 43 1.16 7.50 13.73
C MET A 43 2.64 7.54 13.36
N ASN A 44 3.20 8.74 13.31
CA ASN A 44 4.64 8.87 13.13
C ASN A 44 5.29 8.60 14.49
N ILE A 45 5.59 7.33 14.76
CA ILE A 45 6.50 6.88 15.83
C ILE A 45 7.94 7.09 15.36
#